data_AF-A0A356DB36-F1
#
_entry.id   AF-A0A356DB36-F1
#
_cell.length_a   1.000
_cell.length_b   1.000
_cell.length_c   1.000
_cell.angle_alpha   90.00
_cell.angle_beta   90.00
_cell.angle_gamma   90.00
#
_symmetry.space_group_name_H-M   'P 1'
#
loop_
_entity.id
_entity.type
_entity.pdbx_description
1 polymer ?
#
loop_
_entity_poly.entity_id
_entity_poly.type
_entity_poly.pdbx_seq_one_letter_code
_entity_poly.pdbx_strand_id
1 'polypeptide(L)'
;MPSRTMRTKAVFAFLFLLLFSSLSLGSTSTSTMLKKEYSHKAVQSTNQAQTSLPDLRKYPTGTPRKKAFLKTVVPVIEKVNQQIMEERNWLLSVRKNKKWSAQELRQLAQICDSYGMKCNNPQRINWDKLLSRVDIMPTHLVATQAATESGWGTSQLATQNGNLFGMRCGSGCQAKQGKVKGYSVYSSVEGTVTAYMKNMNTHNAYESLRNSRAKQRKSTDELDTTKLINDMKGYSELGSTYNRYLQEMYASNEELITQAQKRAITRI
;
A
#
# COMPACT_ATOMS: atom_id res chain seq x y z
N MET A 1 27.84 -17.46 -25.97
CA MET A 1 26.67 -17.31 -25.07
C MET A 1 26.84 -16.04 -24.25
N PRO A 2 25.93 -15.06 -24.40
CA PRO A 2 25.63 -14.19 -23.28
C PRO A 2 24.12 -14.04 -23.02
N SER A 3 23.77 -14.24 -21.74
CA SER A 3 22.78 -13.53 -20.93
C SER A 3 21.51 -12.99 -21.62
N ARG A 4 20.41 -13.74 -21.48
CA ARG A 4 19.04 -13.22 -21.60
C ARG A 4 18.71 -12.42 -20.34
N THR A 5 18.84 -11.10 -20.42
CA THR A 5 18.30 -10.17 -19.42
C THR A 5 16.76 -10.21 -19.46
N MET A 6 16.18 -10.65 -18.35
CA MET A 6 14.74 -10.66 -18.09
C MET A 6 14.19 -9.23 -18.15
N ARG A 7 13.43 -8.93 -19.21
CA ARG A 7 12.52 -7.77 -19.26
C ARG A 7 11.42 -7.98 -18.21
N THR A 8 11.51 -7.27 -17.10
CA THR A 8 10.44 -7.19 -16.10
C THR A 8 9.30 -6.34 -16.65
N LYS A 9 8.12 -6.95 -16.86
CA LYS A 9 6.87 -6.22 -17.12
C LYS A 9 6.34 -5.66 -15.81
N ALA A 10 6.80 -4.48 -15.40
CA ALA A 10 6.13 -3.67 -14.40
C ALA A 10 5.22 -2.68 -15.13
N VAL A 11 3.90 -2.89 -15.09
CA VAL A 11 2.89 -2.01 -15.73
C VAL A 11 2.01 -1.39 -14.66
N PHE A 12 2.44 -0.25 -14.11
CA PHE A 12 1.72 0.71 -13.26
C PHE A 12 2.61 1.98 -13.24
N ALA A 13 2.18 3.24 -13.20
CA ALA A 13 0.88 3.90 -13.18
C ALA A 13 0.85 4.91 -14.35
N PHE A 14 -0.24 4.93 -15.12
CA PHE A 14 -0.46 5.98 -16.13
C PHE A 14 -0.97 7.23 -15.40
N LEU A 15 -0.14 8.27 -15.39
CA LEU A 15 -0.60 9.63 -15.16
C LEU A 15 -1.61 9.93 -16.27
N PHE A 16 -2.87 10.20 -15.93
CA PHE A 16 -3.86 10.66 -16.90
C PHE A 16 -3.43 12.05 -17.42
N LEU A 17 -2.59 12.09 -18.44
CA LEU A 17 -2.71 13.10 -19.47
C LEU A 17 -3.82 12.60 -20.40
N LEU A 18 -4.94 13.31 -20.37
CA LEU A 18 -6.04 13.12 -21.32
C LEU A 18 -5.46 13.01 -22.73
N LEU A 19 -5.70 11.88 -23.42
CA LEU A 19 -6.03 11.76 -24.84
C LEU A 19 -6.29 10.29 -25.19
N PHE A 20 -7.35 10.05 -25.98
CA PHE A 20 -7.89 8.75 -26.35
C PHE A 20 -6.96 7.98 -27.32
N SER A 21 -6.83 6.66 -27.14
CA SER A 21 -7.16 5.63 -28.15
C SER A 21 -6.73 4.23 -27.68
N SER A 22 -7.61 3.27 -27.96
CA SER A 22 -7.50 1.85 -27.66
C SER A 22 -6.43 1.14 -28.49
N LEU A 23 -5.68 0.22 -27.88
CA LEU A 23 -5.29 -1.06 -28.50
C LEU A 23 -4.72 -2.01 -27.44
N SER A 24 -5.35 -3.19 -27.34
CA SER A 24 -4.99 -4.27 -26.44
C SER A 24 -4.03 -5.26 -27.11
N LEU A 25 -3.00 -5.69 -26.41
CA LEU A 25 -2.39 -7.02 -26.59
C LEU A 25 -2.05 -7.60 -25.22
N GLY A 26 -2.74 -8.69 -24.89
CA GLY A 26 -2.60 -9.41 -23.63
C GLY A 26 -1.39 -10.34 -23.60
N SER A 27 -0.92 -10.64 -22.39
CA SER A 27 -0.17 -11.87 -22.11
C SER A 27 -0.49 -12.33 -20.69
N THR A 28 -0.87 -13.59 -20.59
CA THR A 28 -1.27 -14.39 -19.43
C THR A 28 -0.09 -14.74 -18.53
N SER A 29 -0.29 -14.72 -17.20
CA SER A 29 -0.02 -15.84 -16.27
C SER A 29 -0.13 -15.41 -14.79
N THR A 30 -0.59 -16.36 -13.97
CA THR A 30 -0.63 -16.42 -12.49
C THR A 30 -1.65 -15.53 -11.74
N SER A 31 -2.88 -16.05 -11.52
CA SER A 31 -3.82 -15.48 -10.53
C SER A 31 -4.87 -16.48 -10.01
N THR A 32 -4.54 -17.76 -9.89
CA THR A 32 -5.48 -18.80 -9.40
C THR A 32 -5.33 -19.17 -7.92
N MET A 33 -4.49 -18.49 -7.13
CA MET A 33 -4.17 -18.92 -5.74
C MET A 33 -4.42 -17.89 -4.63
N LEU A 34 -5.29 -16.87 -4.84
CA LEU A 34 -5.58 -15.86 -3.80
C LEU A 34 -7.07 -15.67 -3.48
N LYS A 35 -7.95 -16.57 -3.94
CA LYS A 35 -9.41 -16.39 -3.82
C LYS A 35 -10.12 -17.31 -2.83
N LYS A 36 -9.39 -18.07 -2.02
CA LYS A 36 -9.97 -18.93 -0.98
C LYS A 36 -9.23 -18.66 0.32
N GLU A 37 -9.98 -18.43 1.39
CA GLU A 37 -9.51 -18.19 2.78
C GLU A 37 -9.18 -16.75 3.19
N TYR A 38 -10.13 -15.83 3.03
CA TYR A 38 -10.32 -14.76 4.01
C TYR A 38 -11.80 -14.63 4.33
N SER A 39 -12.30 -15.57 5.13
CA SER A 39 -13.55 -15.46 5.86
C SER A 39 -13.35 -16.03 7.25
N HIS A 40 -13.98 -15.40 8.25
CA HIS A 40 -13.91 -15.59 9.71
C HIS A 40 -12.78 -14.79 10.41
N LYS A 41 -13.01 -13.95 11.43
CA LYS A 41 -14.10 -13.85 12.42
C LYS A 41 -14.47 -12.38 12.66
N ALA A 42 -15.76 -12.15 12.90
CA ALA A 42 -16.26 -10.90 13.46
C ALA A 42 -15.77 -10.75 14.90
N VAL A 43 -14.96 -9.73 15.15
CA VAL A 43 -14.77 -9.14 16.48
C VAL A 43 -15.48 -7.80 16.41
N GLN A 44 -16.37 -7.54 17.38
CA GLN A 44 -17.11 -6.29 17.51
C GLN A 44 -16.14 -5.11 17.48
N SER A 45 -16.06 -4.42 16.33
CA SER A 45 -15.28 -3.21 16.15
C SER A 45 -16.27 -2.07 15.95
N THR A 46 -16.09 -1.03 16.74
CA THR A 46 -16.83 0.24 16.69
C THR A 46 -16.94 0.76 15.24
N ASN A 47 -18.02 1.50 14.95
CA ASN A 47 -18.47 2.00 13.63
C ASN A 47 -17.46 2.81 12.77
N GLN A 48 -16.16 2.80 13.07
CA GLN A 48 -15.09 3.43 12.30
C GLN A 48 -14.47 2.51 11.22
N ALA A 49 -14.68 1.19 11.29
CA ALA A 49 -14.03 0.18 10.44
C ALA A 49 -14.51 0.12 8.97
N GLN A 50 -15.36 1.04 8.51
CA GLN A 50 -15.96 0.96 7.17
C GLN A 50 -16.26 2.32 6.55
N THR A 51 -15.37 3.31 6.73
CA THR A 51 -15.55 4.63 6.14
C THR A 51 -15.32 4.57 4.61
N SER A 52 -16.37 4.82 3.83
CA SER A 52 -16.25 5.08 2.38
C SER A 52 -15.67 6.47 2.13
N LEU A 53 -14.95 6.64 1.01
CA LEU A 53 -14.48 7.97 0.61
C LEU A 53 -15.71 8.89 0.38
N PRO A 54 -15.79 10.08 1.03
CA PRO A 54 -16.88 11.01 0.77
C PRO A 54 -16.80 11.53 -0.68
N ASP A 55 -17.89 12.07 -1.21
CA ASP A 55 -17.83 12.73 -2.52
C ASP A 55 -17.06 14.05 -2.41
N LEU A 56 -15.76 13.99 -2.71
CA LEU A 56 -14.83 15.10 -2.56
C LEU A 56 -15.03 16.20 -3.61
N ARG A 57 -15.86 15.96 -4.63
CA ARG A 57 -16.25 16.98 -5.62
C ARG A 57 -17.20 18.04 -5.02
N LYS A 58 -17.84 17.73 -3.88
CA LYS A 58 -18.65 18.69 -3.12
C LYS A 58 -17.82 19.79 -2.43
N TYR A 59 -16.50 19.61 -2.34
CA TYR A 59 -15.59 20.61 -1.78
C TYR A 59 -14.95 21.46 -2.90
N PRO A 60 -14.77 22.78 -2.68
CA PRO A 60 -14.03 23.63 -3.61
C PRO A 60 -12.64 23.07 -3.94
N THR A 61 -12.19 23.31 -5.17
CA THR A 61 -10.85 22.92 -5.63
C THR A 61 -9.76 23.54 -4.74
N GLY A 62 -8.59 22.92 -4.70
CA GLY A 62 -7.47 23.38 -3.88
C GLY A 62 -7.59 22.98 -2.41
N THR A 63 -7.16 23.86 -1.51
CA THR A 63 -6.97 23.56 -0.08
C THR A 63 -8.18 22.97 0.65
N PRO A 64 -9.43 23.41 0.44
CA PRO A 64 -10.59 22.82 1.09
C PRO A 64 -10.74 21.33 0.79
N ARG A 65 -10.64 20.94 -0.49
CA ARG A 65 -10.69 19.53 -0.90
C ARG A 65 -9.49 18.73 -0.39
N LYS A 66 -8.28 19.29 -0.46
CA LYS A 66 -7.07 18.63 0.08
C LYS A 66 -7.25 18.28 1.56
N LYS A 67 -7.75 19.22 2.37
CA LYS A 67 -8.03 19.02 3.79
C LYS A 67 -9.12 17.96 4.01
N ALA A 68 -10.19 17.95 3.22
CA ALA A 68 -11.26 16.95 3.32
C ALA A 68 -10.76 15.54 2.96
N PHE A 69 -9.95 15.41 1.91
CA PHE A 69 -9.30 14.16 1.52
C PHE A 69 -8.39 13.64 2.64
N LEU A 70 -7.46 14.47 3.12
CA LEU A 70 -6.50 14.07 4.16
C LEU A 70 -7.19 13.73 5.48
N LYS A 71 -8.23 14.47 5.87
CA LYS A 71 -9.05 14.15 7.06
C LYS A 71 -9.69 12.77 6.99
N THR A 72 -9.95 12.25 5.79
CA THR A 72 -10.54 10.93 5.58
C THR A 72 -9.45 9.85 5.53
N VAL A 73 -8.37 10.09 4.78
CA VAL A 73 -7.39 9.05 4.43
C VAL A 73 -6.30 8.89 5.50
N VAL A 74 -5.82 9.98 6.10
CA VAL A 74 -4.69 9.92 7.05
C VAL A 74 -4.99 9.09 8.31
N PRO A 75 -6.14 9.21 8.98
CA PRO A 75 -6.45 8.35 10.13
C PRO A 75 -6.44 6.86 9.78
N VAL A 76 -6.87 6.52 8.56
CA VAL A 76 -6.86 5.14 8.07
C VAL A 76 -5.42 4.67 7.80
N ILE A 77 -4.56 5.52 7.23
CA ILE A 77 -3.14 5.23 7.05
C ILE A 77 -2.47 4.94 8.40
N GLU A 78 -2.70 5.79 9.41
CA GLU A 78 -2.16 5.57 10.77
C GLU A 78 -2.65 4.25 11.36
N LYS A 79 -3.95 3.96 11.26
CA LYS A 79 -4.53 2.69 11.73
C LYS A 79 -3.84 1.47 11.09
N VAL A 80 -3.66 1.47 9.77
CA VAL A 80 -3.00 0.35 9.08
C VAL A 80 -1.52 0.27 9.44
N ASN A 81 -0.83 1.40 9.57
CA ASN A 81 0.56 1.41 10.05
C ASN A 81 0.69 0.88 11.48
N GLN A 82 -0.25 1.20 12.37
CA GLN A 82 -0.28 0.66 13.72
C GLN A 82 -0.41 -0.86 13.71
N GLN A 83 -1.34 -1.42 12.92
CA GLN A 83 -1.50 -2.88 12.78
C GLN A 83 -0.21 -3.55 12.29
N ILE A 84 0.43 -2.99 11.26
CA ILE A 84 1.70 -3.51 10.76
C ILE A 84 2.81 -3.43 11.82
N MET A 85 2.82 -2.36 12.62
CA MET A 85 3.80 -2.16 13.68
C MET A 85 3.58 -3.11 14.85
N GLU A 86 2.33 -3.43 15.19
CA GLU A 86 2.00 -4.46 16.18
C GLU A 86 2.52 -5.84 15.75
N GLU A 87 2.28 -6.23 14.50
CA GLU A 87 2.81 -7.48 13.93
C GLU A 87 4.35 -7.51 13.95
N ARG A 88 4.99 -6.42 13.53
CA ARG A 88 6.45 -6.30 13.52
C ARG A 88 7.05 -6.33 14.93
N ASN A 89 6.47 -5.64 15.90
CA ASN A 89 6.92 -5.67 17.30
C ASN A 89 6.79 -7.06 17.89
N TRP A 90 5.67 -7.73 17.61
CA TRP A 90 5.48 -9.11 18.00
C TRP A 90 6.57 -10.00 17.41
N LEU A 91 6.84 -9.94 16.09
CA LEU A 91 7.92 -10.68 15.44
C LEU A 91 9.29 -10.41 16.08
N LEU A 92 9.61 -9.15 16.37
CA LEU A 92 10.88 -8.78 17.01
C LEU A 92 11.00 -9.36 18.43
N SER A 93 9.90 -9.45 19.16
CA SER A 93 9.87 -10.03 20.52
C SER A 93 10.08 -11.55 20.50
N VAL A 94 9.54 -12.27 19.51
CA VAL A 94 9.58 -13.73 19.47
C VAL A 94 10.74 -14.31 18.64
N ARG A 95 11.40 -13.53 17.77
CA ARG A 95 12.41 -14.06 16.82
C ARG A 95 13.60 -14.79 17.47
N LYS A 96 13.89 -14.51 18.75
CA LYS A 96 14.97 -15.14 19.52
C LYS A 96 14.50 -16.30 20.40
N ASN A 97 13.21 -16.63 20.37
CA ASN A 97 12.64 -17.69 21.20
C ASN A 97 13.23 -19.06 20.81
N LYS A 98 13.74 -19.77 21.80
CA LYS A 98 14.24 -21.16 21.64
C LYS A 98 13.10 -22.18 21.61
N LYS A 99 12.00 -21.88 22.30
CA LYS A 99 10.78 -22.70 22.36
C LYS A 99 9.60 -21.87 21.88
N TRP A 100 8.71 -22.50 21.14
CA TRP A 100 7.53 -21.86 20.54
C TRP A 100 6.28 -22.61 20.97
N SER A 101 5.29 -21.87 21.46
CA SER A 101 3.95 -22.38 21.70
C SER A 101 3.20 -22.60 20.38
N ALA A 102 2.17 -23.44 20.42
CA ALA A 102 1.30 -23.64 19.26
C ALA A 102 0.59 -22.35 18.81
N GLN A 103 0.32 -21.42 19.74
CA GLN A 103 -0.25 -20.12 19.42
C GLN A 103 0.74 -19.23 18.68
N GLU A 104 1.99 -19.14 19.14
CA GLU A 104 3.03 -18.37 18.45
C GLU A 104 3.31 -18.93 17.05
N LEU A 105 3.32 -20.26 16.89
CA LEU A 105 3.50 -20.88 15.58
C LEU A 105 2.36 -20.53 14.61
N ARG A 106 1.11 -20.53 15.08
CA ARG A 106 -0.05 -20.13 14.27
C ARG A 106 0.02 -18.65 13.89
N GLN A 107 0.34 -17.77 14.84
CA GLN A 107 0.46 -16.34 14.57
C GLN A 107 1.60 -16.03 13.61
N LEU A 108 2.75 -16.70 13.76
CA LEU A 108 3.88 -16.58 12.84
C LEU A 108 3.49 -17.03 11.43
N ALA A 109 2.80 -18.16 11.30
CA ALA A 109 2.33 -18.66 10.02
C ALA A 109 1.36 -17.68 9.35
N GLN A 110 0.41 -17.10 10.10
CA GLN A 110 -0.55 -16.11 9.61
C GLN A 110 0.15 -14.84 9.11
N ILE A 111 1.08 -14.28 9.90
CA ILE A 111 1.84 -13.10 9.48
C ILE A 111 2.64 -13.43 8.22
N CYS A 112 3.41 -14.52 8.21
CA CYS A 112 4.20 -14.87 7.05
C CYS A 112 3.36 -15.08 5.79
N ASP A 113 2.26 -15.83 5.88
CA ASP A 113 1.37 -16.09 4.74
C ASP A 113 0.83 -14.78 4.18
N SER A 114 0.35 -13.89 5.07
CA SER A 114 -0.12 -12.58 4.64
C SER A 114 0.97 -11.85 3.85
N TYR A 115 2.24 -11.87 4.30
CA TYR A 115 3.36 -11.22 3.61
C TYR A 115 3.99 -12.04 2.46
N GLY A 116 3.31 -13.09 2.00
CA GLY A 116 3.74 -13.92 0.87
C GLY A 116 4.98 -14.76 1.17
N MET A 117 5.13 -15.21 2.42
CA MET A 117 6.23 -16.05 2.90
C MET A 117 5.68 -17.32 3.58
N LYS A 118 6.40 -18.44 3.46
CA LYS A 118 6.09 -19.66 4.21
C LYS A 118 7.05 -19.80 5.39
N CYS A 119 6.50 -19.93 6.59
CA CYS A 119 7.26 -19.98 7.85
C CYS A 119 6.99 -21.26 8.63
N ASN A 120 7.36 -22.40 8.04
CA ASN A 120 7.07 -23.72 8.61
C ASN A 120 7.96 -24.06 9.82
N ASN A 121 9.13 -23.43 9.94
CA ASN A 121 10.10 -23.71 10.98
C ASN A 121 10.79 -22.38 11.38
N PRO A 122 10.57 -21.86 12.60
CA PRO A 122 11.12 -20.58 13.06
C PRO A 122 12.65 -20.45 12.94
N GLN A 123 13.37 -21.57 13.11
CA GLN A 123 14.83 -21.63 13.03
C GLN A 123 15.35 -21.54 11.59
N ARG A 124 14.50 -21.76 10.57
CA ARG A 124 14.87 -21.69 9.15
C ARG A 124 14.31 -20.45 8.44
N ILE A 125 13.66 -19.55 9.17
CA ILE A 125 13.11 -18.31 8.60
C ILE A 125 14.25 -17.35 8.27
N ASN A 126 14.22 -16.78 7.08
CA ASN A 126 14.99 -15.58 6.78
C ASN A 126 14.31 -14.37 7.46
N TRP A 127 14.71 -14.11 8.71
CA TRP A 127 14.14 -13.05 9.56
C TRP A 127 14.34 -11.66 8.98
N ASP A 128 15.47 -11.38 8.34
CA ASP A 128 15.72 -10.09 7.70
C ASP A 128 14.77 -9.85 6.52
N LYS A 129 14.49 -10.90 5.73
CA LYS A 129 13.50 -10.82 4.65
C LYS A 129 12.08 -10.67 5.18
N LEU A 130 11.72 -11.36 6.26
CA LEU A 130 10.40 -11.20 6.88
C LEU A 130 10.25 -9.77 7.41
N LEU A 131 11.21 -9.28 8.19
CA LEU A 131 11.18 -7.93 8.75
C LEU A 131 11.32 -6.84 7.68
N SER A 132 11.91 -7.09 6.51
CA SER A 132 11.89 -6.08 5.43
C SER A 132 10.51 -5.95 4.77
N ARG A 133 9.67 -7.00 4.86
CA ARG A 133 8.27 -7.00 4.40
C ARG A 133 7.31 -6.47 5.47
N VAL A 134 7.44 -6.91 6.72
CA VAL A 134 6.60 -6.47 7.84
C VAL A 134 7.13 -5.16 8.42
N ASP A 135 6.89 -4.06 7.72
CA ASP A 135 7.22 -2.71 8.20
C ASP A 135 6.22 -1.69 7.64
N ILE A 136 6.14 -0.54 8.30
CA ILE A 136 5.21 0.55 7.97
C ILE A 136 5.64 1.29 6.70
N MET A 137 4.69 1.99 6.08
CA MET A 137 4.98 3.01 5.06
C MET A 137 4.75 4.39 5.69
N PRO A 138 5.68 5.36 5.59
CA PRO A 138 5.46 6.68 6.17
C PRO A 138 4.15 7.30 5.68
N THR A 139 3.43 7.96 6.58
CA THR A 139 2.12 8.52 6.27
C THR A 139 2.19 9.56 5.17
N HIS A 140 3.25 10.38 5.15
CA HIS A 140 3.49 11.32 4.07
C HIS A 140 3.66 10.64 2.72
N LEU A 141 4.37 9.52 2.64
CA LEU A 141 4.51 8.75 1.39
C LEU A 141 3.14 8.27 0.90
N VAL A 142 2.39 7.58 1.76
CA VAL A 142 1.10 6.97 1.37
C VAL A 142 0.07 8.04 1.03
N ALA A 143 -0.02 9.11 1.82
CA ALA A 143 -0.95 10.21 1.57
C ALA A 143 -0.62 10.95 0.27
N THR A 144 0.66 11.18 -0.01
CA THR A 144 1.09 11.83 -1.26
C THR A 144 0.74 10.95 -2.46
N GLN A 145 1.02 9.66 -2.42
CA GLN A 145 0.66 8.76 -3.52
C GLN A 145 -0.85 8.63 -3.68
N ALA A 146 -1.60 8.48 -2.58
CA ALA A 146 -3.06 8.45 -2.65
C ALA A 146 -3.61 9.73 -3.28
N ALA A 147 -3.11 10.91 -2.90
CA ALA A 147 -3.53 12.19 -3.46
C ALA A 147 -3.19 12.30 -4.96
N THR A 148 -1.98 11.92 -5.33
CA THR A 148 -1.49 11.91 -6.71
C THR A 148 -2.31 10.99 -7.61
N GLU A 149 -2.45 9.72 -7.24
CA GLU A 149 -3.08 8.69 -8.09
C GLU A 149 -4.60 8.87 -8.19
N SER A 150 -5.23 9.41 -7.15
CA SER A 150 -6.69 9.61 -7.11
C SER A 150 -7.14 11.01 -7.52
N GLY A 151 -6.22 11.93 -7.81
CA GLY A 151 -6.54 13.34 -8.00
C GLY A 151 -7.30 13.91 -6.80
N TRP A 152 -6.74 13.75 -5.61
CA TRP A 152 -7.37 14.11 -4.33
C TRP A 152 -8.76 13.48 -4.15
N GLY A 153 -8.88 12.21 -4.55
CA GLY A 153 -10.07 11.37 -4.39
C GLY A 153 -11.21 11.63 -5.38
N THR A 154 -10.97 12.44 -6.43
CA THR A 154 -12.00 12.80 -7.41
C THR A 154 -11.95 12.02 -8.71
N SER A 155 -10.90 11.21 -8.94
CA SER A 155 -10.78 10.40 -10.14
C SER A 155 -11.95 9.42 -10.29
N GLN A 156 -12.22 9.01 -11.52
CA GLN A 156 -13.26 8.01 -11.79
C GLN A 156 -12.98 6.69 -11.04
N LEU A 157 -11.72 6.26 -10.95
CA LEU A 157 -11.36 5.07 -10.17
C LEU A 157 -11.62 5.24 -8.67
N ALA A 158 -11.28 6.40 -8.10
CA ALA A 158 -11.50 6.67 -6.69
C ALA A 158 -13.00 6.68 -6.36
N THR A 159 -13.80 7.35 -7.19
CA THR A 159 -15.24 7.50 -6.97
C THR A 159 -16.04 6.23 -7.30
N GLN A 160 -15.73 5.54 -8.40
CA GLN A 160 -16.46 4.35 -8.81
C GLN A 160 -15.93 3.10 -8.13
N ASN A 161 -14.61 2.89 -8.08
CA ASN A 161 -14.03 1.64 -7.58
C ASN A 161 -13.57 1.74 -6.11
N GLY A 162 -13.60 2.91 -5.48
CA GLY A 162 -12.97 3.10 -4.16
C GLY A 162 -11.45 2.92 -4.20
N ASN A 163 -10.84 2.99 -5.38
CA ASN A 163 -9.45 2.64 -5.61
C ASN A 163 -8.59 3.91 -5.69
N LEU A 164 -7.90 4.22 -4.60
CA LEU A 164 -7.11 5.44 -4.47
C LEU A 164 -5.73 5.37 -5.14
N PHE A 165 -5.26 4.18 -5.48
CA PHE A 165 -3.87 3.92 -5.89
C PHE A 165 -3.76 3.32 -7.29
N GLY A 166 -4.85 3.27 -8.06
CA GLY A 166 -4.83 2.71 -9.41
C GLY A 166 -4.54 1.20 -9.47
N MET A 167 -4.77 0.45 -8.39
CA MET A 167 -4.43 -0.97 -8.32
C MET A 167 -5.23 -1.78 -9.34
N ARG A 168 -4.54 -2.49 -10.24
CA ARG A 168 -5.15 -3.45 -11.17
C ARG A 168 -5.24 -4.80 -10.49
N CYS A 169 -6.24 -5.55 -10.91
CA CYS A 169 -6.56 -6.89 -10.41
C CYS A 169 -6.16 -8.00 -11.41
N GLY A 170 -5.50 -7.63 -12.52
CA GLY A 170 -5.14 -8.56 -13.58
C GLY A 170 -6.36 -9.30 -14.15
N SER A 171 -6.19 -10.59 -14.44
CA SER A 171 -7.26 -11.48 -14.92
C SER A 171 -8.30 -11.86 -13.84
N GLY A 172 -8.10 -11.46 -12.58
CA GLY A 172 -8.95 -11.86 -11.46
C GLY A 172 -10.20 -11.00 -11.24
N CYS A 173 -10.30 -9.85 -11.90
CA CYS A 173 -11.48 -8.99 -11.78
C CYS A 173 -12.67 -9.56 -12.53
N GLN A 174 -13.75 -9.78 -11.81
CA GLN A 174 -15.07 -9.82 -12.42
C GLN A 174 -15.49 -8.40 -12.76
N ALA A 175 -15.95 -8.19 -14.00
CA ALA A 175 -16.58 -6.94 -14.36
C ALA A 175 -17.81 -6.73 -13.45
N LYS A 176 -17.87 -5.57 -12.80
CA LYS A 176 -19.01 -5.16 -11.99
C LYS A 176 -19.66 -3.95 -12.66
N GLN A 177 -20.99 -3.94 -12.73
CA GLN A 177 -21.71 -2.82 -13.31
C GLN A 177 -21.36 -1.51 -12.57
N GLY A 178 -21.14 -0.44 -13.33
CA GLY A 178 -20.76 0.87 -12.78
C GLY A 178 -19.34 0.95 -12.20
N LYS A 179 -18.48 -0.06 -12.43
CA LYS A 179 -17.07 -0.05 -12.03
C LYS A 179 -16.15 -0.03 -13.26
N VAL A 180 -15.01 0.64 -13.12
CA VAL A 180 -13.97 0.67 -14.15
C VAL A 180 -13.34 -0.73 -14.27
N LYS A 181 -13.41 -1.32 -15.47
CA LYS A 181 -12.91 -2.67 -15.74
C LYS A 181 -11.38 -2.72 -15.63
N GLY A 182 -10.85 -3.88 -15.17
CA GLY A 182 -9.41 -4.11 -15.03
C GLY A 182 -8.78 -3.56 -13.75
N TYR A 183 -9.56 -2.86 -12.91
CA TYR A 183 -9.11 -2.30 -11.64
C TYR A 183 -9.80 -2.94 -10.45
N SER A 184 -9.04 -3.12 -9.36
CA SER A 184 -9.57 -3.59 -8.09
C SER A 184 -10.65 -2.66 -7.56
N VAL A 185 -11.63 -3.23 -6.85
CA VAL A 185 -12.74 -2.51 -6.22
C VAL A 185 -12.64 -2.68 -4.71
N TYR A 186 -12.72 -1.58 -3.98
CA TYR A 186 -12.67 -1.54 -2.52
C TYR A 186 -13.95 -0.91 -1.98
N SER A 187 -14.48 -1.48 -0.90
CA SER A 187 -15.69 -0.99 -0.22
C SER A 187 -15.42 0.12 0.79
N SER A 188 -14.17 0.31 1.20
CA SER A 188 -13.76 1.30 2.20
C SER A 188 -12.38 1.87 1.91
N VAL A 189 -12.09 3.04 2.50
CA VAL A 189 -10.75 3.65 2.46
C VAL A 189 -9.72 2.71 3.12
N GLU A 190 -10.10 2.02 4.19
CA GLU A 190 -9.25 1.01 4.85
C GLU A 190 -8.91 -0.13 3.89
N GLY A 191 -9.89 -0.67 3.16
CA GLY A 191 -9.64 -1.74 2.19
C GLY A 191 -8.61 -1.36 1.11
N THR A 192 -8.71 -0.15 0.55
CA THR A 192 -7.75 0.29 -0.49
C THR A 192 -6.37 0.62 0.09
N VAL A 193 -6.29 1.18 1.30
CA VAL A 193 -4.99 1.50 1.96
C VAL A 193 -4.28 0.21 2.38
N THR A 194 -4.99 -0.72 3.02
CA THR A 194 -4.44 -2.03 3.41
C THR A 194 -3.92 -2.79 2.20
N ALA A 195 -4.70 -2.88 1.12
CA ALA A 195 -4.26 -3.56 -0.09
C ALA A 195 -3.04 -2.90 -0.75
N TYR A 196 -3.00 -1.56 -0.78
CA TYR A 196 -1.86 -0.83 -1.30
C TYR A 196 -0.60 -1.08 -0.46
N MET A 197 -0.67 -0.91 0.86
CA MET A 197 0.49 -1.15 1.74
C MET A 197 0.95 -2.61 1.66
N LYS A 198 0.01 -3.56 1.53
CA LYS A 198 0.35 -4.96 1.31
C LYS A 198 1.11 -5.17 0.01
N ASN A 199 0.66 -4.54 -1.08
CA ASN A 199 1.36 -4.59 -2.35
C ASN A 199 2.79 -4.04 -2.23
N MET A 200 2.98 -2.87 -1.62
CA MET A 200 4.31 -2.28 -1.37
C MET A 200 5.21 -3.20 -0.54
N ASN A 201 4.62 -3.86 0.46
CA ASN A 201 5.33 -4.75 1.37
C ASN A 201 5.63 -6.14 0.81
N THR A 202 5.00 -6.57 -0.29
CA THR A 202 5.11 -7.97 -0.75
C THR A 202 5.52 -8.14 -2.20
N HIS A 203 5.17 -7.21 -3.08
CA HIS A 203 5.42 -7.36 -4.51
C HIS A 203 6.91 -7.20 -4.84
N ASN A 204 7.44 -8.02 -5.75
CA ASN A 204 8.87 -8.08 -6.04
C ASN A 204 9.41 -6.75 -6.59
N ALA A 205 8.62 -6.02 -7.38
CA ALA A 205 9.01 -4.71 -7.92
C ALA A 205 9.44 -3.70 -6.84
N TYR A 206 8.90 -3.79 -5.62
CA TYR A 206 9.17 -2.85 -4.53
C TYR A 206 10.27 -3.32 -3.56
N GLU A 207 11.08 -4.29 -3.96
CA GLU A 207 12.20 -4.75 -3.12
C GLU A 207 13.20 -3.62 -2.79
N SER A 208 13.48 -2.72 -3.75
CA SER A 208 14.33 -1.55 -3.53
C SER A 208 13.81 -0.67 -2.39
N LEU A 209 12.50 -0.39 -2.37
CA LEU A 209 11.85 0.38 -1.31
C LEU A 209 11.98 -0.33 0.05
N ARG A 210 11.73 -1.64 0.09
CA ARG A 210 11.83 -2.42 1.33
C ARG A 210 13.26 -2.45 1.87
N ASN A 211 14.25 -2.57 1.00
CA ASN A 211 15.67 -2.53 1.38
C ASN A 211 16.06 -1.15 1.90
N SER A 212 15.55 -0.06 1.30
CA SER A 212 15.75 1.29 1.81
C SER A 212 15.21 1.48 3.22
N ARG A 213 13.96 1.05 3.48
CA ARG A 213 13.39 1.07 4.85
C ARG A 213 14.22 0.25 5.83
N ALA A 214 14.59 -0.98 5.46
CA ALA A 214 15.40 -1.83 6.32
C ALA A 214 16.78 -1.23 6.64
N LYS A 215 17.38 -0.49 5.71
CA LYS A 215 18.63 0.26 5.94
C LYS A 215 18.40 1.43 6.89
N GLN A 216 17.33 2.21 6.70
CA GLN A 216 17.00 3.35 7.56
C GLN A 216 16.77 2.89 9.01
N ARG A 217 16.02 1.80 9.22
CA ARG A 217 15.83 1.20 10.57
C ARG A 217 17.10 0.79 11.30
N LYS A 218 18.24 0.64 10.60
CA LYS A 218 19.55 0.35 11.23
C LYS A 218 20.29 1.61 11.65
N SER A 219 19.95 2.76 11.06
CA SER A 219 20.66 4.03 11.25
C SER A 219 19.83 5.11 11.94
N THR A 220 18.50 5.03 11.88
CA THR A 220 17.54 6.02 12.37
C THR A 220 16.27 5.35 12.86
N ASP A 221 15.57 6.01 13.79
CA ASP A 221 14.25 5.56 14.26
C ASP A 221 13.13 5.93 13.29
N GLU A 222 13.23 7.12 12.67
CA GLU A 222 12.28 7.62 11.69
C GLU A 222 12.66 7.26 10.25
N LEU A 223 11.63 7.03 9.43
CA LEU A 223 11.76 6.74 8.01
C LEU A 223 11.68 8.04 7.19
N ASP A 224 12.72 8.32 6.42
CA ASP A 224 12.82 9.48 5.54
C ASP A 224 11.97 9.28 4.28
N THR A 225 10.85 10.02 4.21
CA THR A 225 9.91 10.00 3.08
C THR A 225 10.58 10.39 1.76
N THR A 226 11.40 11.45 1.74
CA THR A 226 12.07 11.93 0.52
C THR A 226 12.98 10.86 -0.06
N LYS A 227 13.74 10.19 0.80
CA LYS A 227 14.60 9.07 0.40
C LYS A 227 13.79 7.87 -0.10
N LEU A 228 12.68 7.56 0.56
CA LEU A 228 11.83 6.45 0.13
C LEU A 228 11.17 6.73 -1.23
N ILE A 229 10.75 7.97 -1.51
CA ILE A 229 10.27 8.37 -2.84
C ILE A 229 11.34 8.13 -3.90
N ASN A 230 12.60 8.52 -3.64
CA ASN A 230 13.72 8.26 -4.55
C ASN A 230 13.91 6.76 -4.85
N ASP A 231 13.69 5.91 -3.84
CA ASP A 231 13.95 4.47 -3.91
C ASP A 231 12.77 3.63 -4.44
N MET A 232 11.67 4.26 -4.90
CA MET A 232 10.48 3.60 -5.48
C MET A 232 10.70 3.10 -6.92
N LYS A 233 11.81 2.41 -7.16
CA LYS A 233 12.08 1.77 -8.45
C LYS A 233 10.95 0.79 -8.79
N GLY A 234 10.52 0.80 -10.04
CA GLY A 234 9.48 -0.12 -10.54
C GLY A 234 8.06 0.22 -10.12
N TYR A 235 7.82 1.37 -9.46
CA TYR A 235 6.47 1.83 -9.16
C TYR A 235 5.76 2.45 -10.37
N SER A 236 6.47 3.27 -11.13
CA SER A 236 5.97 3.92 -12.34
C SER A 236 6.83 3.56 -13.55
N GLU A 237 6.19 3.36 -14.70
CA GLU A 237 6.86 3.27 -16.01
C GLU A 237 7.65 4.54 -16.34
N LEU A 238 7.24 5.69 -15.79
CA LEU A 238 7.96 6.96 -15.93
C LEU A 238 9.24 7.03 -15.06
N GLY A 239 9.47 6.04 -14.18
CA GLY A 239 10.69 5.92 -13.38
C GLY A 239 11.00 7.19 -12.56
N SER A 240 12.21 7.73 -12.74
CA SER A 240 12.68 8.89 -11.99
C SER A 240 11.86 10.17 -12.22
N THR A 241 11.22 10.32 -13.39
CA THR A 241 10.32 11.45 -13.67
C THR A 241 9.12 11.42 -12.75
N TYR A 242 8.53 10.26 -12.51
CA TYR A 242 7.46 10.10 -11.53
C TYR A 242 7.96 10.37 -10.11
N ASN A 243 9.15 9.89 -9.74
CA ASN A 243 9.70 10.12 -8.41
C ASN A 243 9.90 11.63 -8.14
N ARG A 244 10.38 12.39 -9.13
CA ARG A 244 10.51 13.86 -9.02
C ARG A 244 9.17 14.54 -8.85
N TYR A 245 8.19 14.18 -9.67
CA TYR A 245 6.82 14.69 -9.52
C TYR A 245 6.25 14.38 -8.13
N LEU A 246 6.50 13.18 -7.61
CA LEU A 246 6.04 12.83 -6.27
C LEU A 246 6.76 13.59 -5.16
N GLN A 247 8.04 13.94 -5.34
CA GLN A 247 8.74 14.84 -4.41
C GLN A 247 8.12 16.24 -4.39
N GLU A 248 7.78 16.80 -5.54
CA GLU A 248 7.11 18.10 -5.63
C GLU A 248 5.71 18.05 -5.00
N MET A 249 4.96 16.96 -5.25
CA MET A 249 3.66 16.71 -4.63
C MET A 249 3.78 16.56 -3.11
N TYR A 250 4.82 15.90 -2.62
CA TYR A 250 5.08 15.79 -1.19
C TYR A 250 5.44 17.17 -0.60
N ALA A 251 6.46 17.84 -1.13
CA ALA A 251 6.96 19.12 -0.63
C ALA A 251 5.86 20.21 -0.59
N SER A 252 5.04 20.31 -1.65
CA SER A 252 3.97 21.30 -1.72
C SER A 252 2.77 21.03 -0.79
N ASN A 253 2.71 19.85 -0.17
CA ASN A 253 1.59 19.44 0.70
C ASN A 253 2.04 18.91 2.07
N GLU A 254 3.34 18.95 2.37
CA GLU A 254 3.91 18.39 3.59
C GLU A 254 3.24 18.92 4.85
N GLU A 255 3.08 20.24 4.94
CA GLU A 255 2.44 20.87 6.10
C GLU A 255 0.99 20.41 6.30
N LEU A 256 0.23 20.31 5.21
CA LEU A 256 -1.17 19.84 5.26
C LEU A 256 -1.25 18.39 5.72
N ILE A 257 -0.33 17.53 5.26
CA ILE A 257 -0.27 16.13 5.67
C ILE A 257 0.14 16.02 7.13
N THR A 258 1.17 16.76 7.56
CA THR A 258 1.62 16.82 8.96
C THR A 258 0.51 17.28 9.90
N GLN A 259 -0.25 18.31 9.53
CA GLN A 259 -1.40 18.75 10.33
C GLN A 259 -2.48 17.67 10.42
N ALA A 260 -2.78 16.99 9.32
CA ALA A 260 -3.75 15.88 9.32
C ALA A 260 -3.27 14.71 10.17
N GLN A 261 -1.99 14.37 10.12
CA GLN A 261 -1.36 13.30 10.89
C GLN A 261 -1.40 13.60 12.39
N LYS A 262 -0.95 14.80 12.81
CA LYS A 262 -1.02 15.21 14.21
C LYS A 262 -2.44 15.08 14.76
N ARG A 263 -3.44 15.54 14.01
CA ARG A 263 -4.87 15.42 14.40
C ARG A 263 -5.36 13.98 14.47
N ALA A 264 -4.86 13.10 13.63
CA ALA A 264 -5.21 11.68 13.64
C ALA A 264 -4.66 11.01 14.91
N ILE A 265 -3.39 11.25 15.23
CA ILE A 265 -2.70 10.67 16.39
C ILE A 265 -3.34 11.13 17.70
N THR A 266 -3.74 12.41 17.83
CA THR A 266 -4.40 12.91 19.06
C THR A 266 -5.80 12.30 19.32
N ARG A 267 -6.36 11.55 18.37
CA ARG A 267 -7.70 10.94 18.48
C ARG A 267 -7.66 9.43 18.71
N ILE A 268 -6.46 8.83 18.69
CA ILE A 268 -6.19 7.43 19.03
C ILE A 268 -5.77 7.39 20.49
#